data_AF-A0A972MQV5-F1
#
_entry.id   AF-A0A972MQV5-F1
#
_cell.length_a   1.000
_cell.length_b   1.000
_cell.length_c   1.000
_cell.angle_alpha   90.00
_cell.angle_beta   90.00
_cell.angle_gamma   90.00
#
_symmetry.space_group_name_H-M   'P 1'
#
loop_
_entity.id
_entity.type
_entity.pdbx_description
1 polymer ?
#
loop_
_entity_poly.entity_id
_entity_poly.type
_entity_poly.pdbx_seq_one_letter_code
_entity_poly.pdbx_strand_id
1 'polypeptide(L)'
;MGWQEEFEQIAKDNIHGATYLLQKAAKVLEKLPDLKRREAIKKLPFLQPYMASFYNLARFLENGGKLEEFFANERRQKEALIQKASKLIEEKRVLTHSFSSLVFEAIKSARNVSVITTKSAPLNEGEAMAKELFELGVDVRVIEDAAAAYMVKDVDIVLFGADGIGDFGLVHKIGSLGIALAAKLYEKPLYALATPSKFWPRGFRLPPQPLQNPKEVSELPAINYYFDVTLWDYFLPLTSD
;
A
#
# COMPACT_ATOMS: atom_id res chain seq x y z
N MET A 1 -26.81 -14.46 -0.19
CA MET A 1 -25.34 -14.35 -0.02
C MET A 1 -25.06 -14.23 1.47
N GLY A 2 -24.24 -15.11 2.04
CA GLY A 2 -23.84 -15.01 3.45
C GLY A 2 -22.63 -14.09 3.61
N TRP A 3 -22.43 -13.48 4.79
CA TRP A 3 -21.27 -12.62 5.04
C TRP A 3 -19.90 -13.29 4.81
N GLN A 4 -19.86 -14.62 4.94
CA GLN A 4 -18.68 -15.44 4.66
C GLN A 4 -18.26 -15.38 3.19
N GLU A 5 -19.25 -15.37 2.28
CA GLU A 5 -19.02 -15.27 0.84
C GLU A 5 -18.52 -13.86 0.45
N GLU A 6 -19.05 -12.81 1.09
CA GLU A 6 -18.54 -11.45 0.92
C GLU A 6 -17.09 -11.32 1.42
N PHE A 7 -16.75 -11.98 2.53
CA PHE A 7 -15.37 -12.05 3.04
C PHE A 7 -14.44 -12.83 2.11
N GLU A 8 -14.91 -13.93 1.54
CA GLU A 8 -14.15 -14.69 0.54
C GLU A 8 -13.87 -13.85 -0.72
N GLN A 9 -14.84 -13.04 -1.16
CA GLN A 9 -14.62 -12.10 -2.25
C GLN A 9 -13.58 -11.04 -1.90
N ILE A 10 -13.59 -10.50 -0.67
CA ILE A 10 -12.57 -9.54 -0.21
C ILE A 10 -11.17 -10.19 -0.19
N ALA A 11 -11.10 -11.46 0.23
CA ALA A 11 -9.84 -12.18 0.32
C ALA A 11 -9.23 -12.54 -1.04
N LYS A 12 -10.05 -12.63 -2.09
CA LYS A 12 -9.62 -12.89 -3.47
C LYS A 12 -9.46 -11.61 -4.31
N ASP A 13 -9.81 -10.45 -3.75
CA ASP A 13 -9.70 -9.17 -4.46
C ASP A 13 -8.26 -8.68 -4.40
N ASN A 14 -7.58 -8.80 -5.54
CA ASN A 14 -6.20 -8.38 -5.73
C ASN A 14 -6.07 -7.14 -6.63
N ILE A 15 -7.21 -6.53 -6.97
CA ILE A 15 -7.27 -5.37 -7.85
C ILE A 15 -7.30 -4.09 -7.02
N HIS A 16 -8.01 -4.12 -5.89
CA HIS A 16 -8.21 -2.93 -5.07
C HIS A 16 -7.26 -2.85 -3.87
N GLY A 17 -6.84 -1.64 -3.53
CA GLY A 17 -5.98 -1.39 -2.37
C GLY A 17 -6.69 -1.53 -1.01
N ALA A 18 -5.88 -1.58 0.06
CA ALA A 18 -6.31 -1.84 1.43
C ALA A 18 -7.49 -0.97 1.93
N THR A 19 -7.52 0.32 1.57
CA THR A 19 -8.58 1.24 2.02
C THR A 19 -9.95 0.81 1.51
N TYR A 20 -10.05 0.46 0.23
CA TYR A 20 -11.30 0.02 -0.39
C TYR A 20 -11.79 -1.28 0.24
N LEU A 21 -10.88 -2.26 0.38
CA LEU A 21 -11.21 -3.57 0.92
C LEU A 21 -11.64 -3.49 2.40
N LEU A 22 -11.01 -2.62 3.20
CA LEU A 22 -11.43 -2.38 4.58
C LEU A 22 -12.82 -1.77 4.66
N GLN A 23 -13.16 -0.80 3.81
CA GLN A 23 -14.50 -0.21 3.77
C GLN A 23 -15.54 -1.26 3.36
N LYS A 24 -15.21 -2.15 2.42
CA LYS A 24 -16.08 -3.27 2.05
C LYS A 24 -16.28 -4.22 3.23
N ALA A 25 -15.21 -4.58 3.96
CA ALA A 25 -15.31 -5.41 5.16
C ALA A 25 -16.14 -4.74 6.27
N ALA A 26 -15.98 -3.43 6.49
CA ALA A 26 -16.75 -2.68 7.47
C ALA A 26 -18.27 -2.71 7.18
N LYS A 27 -18.65 -2.50 5.91
CA LYS A 27 -20.06 -2.61 5.48
C LYS A 27 -20.68 -3.98 5.73
N VAL A 28 -19.88 -5.05 5.67
CA VAL A 28 -20.34 -6.39 6.05
C VAL A 28 -20.56 -6.46 7.56
N LEU A 29 -19.60 -5.98 8.36
CA LEU A 29 -19.67 -6.00 9.83
C LEU A 29 -20.86 -5.20 10.38
N GLU A 30 -21.18 -4.05 9.81
CA GLU A 30 -22.31 -3.20 10.21
C GLU A 30 -23.65 -3.96 10.15
N LYS A 31 -23.83 -4.80 9.13
CA LYS A 31 -25.06 -5.57 8.88
C LYS A 31 -25.20 -6.81 9.78
N LEU A 32 -24.15 -7.20 10.50
CA LEU A 32 -24.14 -8.45 11.25
C LEU A 32 -24.70 -8.29 12.67
N PRO A 33 -25.52 -9.25 13.17
CA PRO A 33 -25.84 -9.35 14.60
C PRO A 33 -24.58 -9.54 15.45
N ASP A 34 -24.59 -9.09 16.70
CA ASP A 34 -23.40 -9.02 17.57
C ASP A 34 -22.58 -10.31 17.65
N LEU A 35 -23.22 -11.48 17.81
CA LEU A 35 -22.51 -12.76 17.86
C LEU A 35 -21.77 -13.06 16.56
N LYS A 36 -22.41 -12.86 15.40
CA LYS A 36 -21.79 -13.08 14.08
C LYS A 36 -20.76 -12.01 13.78
N ARG A 37 -20.97 -10.77 14.20
CA ARG A 37 -20.01 -9.67 14.07
C ARG A 37 -18.71 -9.99 14.80
N ARG A 38 -18.79 -10.49 16.03
CA ARG A 38 -17.61 -10.94 16.81
C ARG A 38 -16.86 -12.08 16.12
N GLU A 39 -17.56 -13.04 15.51
CA GLU A 39 -16.93 -14.09 14.72
C GLU A 39 -16.23 -13.52 13.48
N ALA A 40 -16.87 -12.60 12.76
CA ALA A 40 -16.33 -11.98 11.57
C ALA A 40 -15.09 -11.10 11.87
N ILE A 41 -15.10 -10.33 12.97
CA ILE A 41 -13.95 -9.51 13.39
C ILE A 41 -12.67 -10.37 13.52
N LYS A 42 -12.78 -11.56 14.13
CA LYS A 42 -11.66 -12.50 14.27
C LYS A 42 -11.10 -13.00 12.93
N LYS A 43 -11.89 -12.94 11.85
CA LYS A 43 -11.49 -13.38 10.51
C LYS A 43 -10.81 -12.29 9.69
N LEU A 44 -10.96 -11.00 10.04
CA LEU A 44 -10.39 -9.88 9.29
C LEU A 44 -8.88 -10.03 9.00
N PRO A 45 -8.00 -10.42 9.95
CA PRO A 45 -6.56 -10.52 9.68
C PRO A 45 -6.21 -11.56 8.61
N PHE A 46 -7.12 -12.51 8.34
CA PHE A 46 -6.92 -13.58 7.38
C PHE A 46 -7.45 -13.24 5.99
N LEU A 47 -8.22 -12.15 5.83
CA LEU A 47 -8.73 -11.74 4.53
C LEU A 47 -7.61 -11.22 3.64
N GLN A 48 -6.76 -10.36 4.18
CA GLN A 48 -5.61 -9.78 3.49
C GLN A 48 -4.40 -9.79 4.43
N PRO A 49 -3.72 -10.94 4.63
CA PRO A 49 -2.73 -11.10 5.71
C PRO A 49 -1.49 -10.20 5.59
N TYR A 50 -1.21 -9.73 4.38
CA TYR A 50 -0.10 -8.82 4.08
C TYR A 50 -0.48 -7.34 4.18
N MET A 51 -1.74 -7.03 4.50
CA MET A 51 -2.20 -5.66 4.76
C MET A 51 -2.40 -5.45 6.26
N ALA A 52 -1.47 -4.75 6.91
CA ALA A 52 -1.49 -4.53 8.36
C ALA A 52 -2.79 -3.92 8.88
N SER A 53 -3.45 -3.13 8.05
CA SER A 53 -4.69 -2.43 8.41
C SER A 53 -5.86 -3.39 8.71
N PHE A 54 -5.88 -4.61 8.15
CA PHE A 54 -6.87 -5.64 8.52
C PHE A 54 -6.62 -6.20 9.91
N TYR A 55 -5.35 -6.45 10.26
CA TYR A 55 -4.97 -6.85 11.61
C TYR A 55 -5.34 -5.76 12.62
N ASN A 56 -4.98 -4.51 12.32
CA ASN A 56 -5.21 -3.39 13.23
C ASN A 56 -6.68 -3.05 13.41
N LEU A 57 -7.50 -3.13 12.36
CA LEU A 57 -8.95 -2.98 12.49
C LEU A 57 -9.52 -4.07 13.41
N ALA A 58 -9.12 -5.34 13.24
CA ALA A 58 -9.59 -6.41 14.11
C ALA A 58 -9.25 -6.13 15.58
N ARG A 59 -7.99 -5.79 15.89
CA ARG A 59 -7.55 -5.50 17.26
C ARG A 59 -8.30 -4.31 17.85
N PHE A 60 -8.50 -3.26 17.07
CA PHE A 60 -9.24 -2.07 17.51
C PHE A 60 -10.68 -2.41 17.90
N LEU A 61 -11.38 -3.19 17.08
CA LEU A 61 -12.77 -3.61 17.35
C LEU A 61 -12.86 -4.62 18.50
N GLU A 62 -11.91 -5.56 18.61
CA GLU A 62 -11.85 -6.52 19.72
C GLU A 62 -11.66 -5.82 21.08
N ASN A 63 -10.95 -4.69 21.09
CA ASN A 63 -10.75 -3.86 22.27
C ASN A 63 -11.91 -2.88 22.54
N GLY A 64 -13.03 -3.02 21.84
CA GLY A 64 -14.25 -2.22 22.06
C GLY A 64 -14.32 -0.92 21.26
N GLY A 65 -13.36 -0.66 20.36
CA GLY A 65 -13.43 0.46 19.44
C GLY A 65 -14.56 0.32 18.41
N LYS A 66 -14.99 1.44 17.82
CA LYS A 66 -16.09 1.47 16.82
C LYS A 66 -15.59 1.73 15.41
N LEU A 67 -16.29 1.20 14.40
CA LEU A 67 -15.92 1.35 12.99
C LEU A 67 -15.80 2.83 12.61
N GLU A 68 -16.77 3.65 13.01
CA GLU A 68 -16.81 5.07 12.70
C GLU A 68 -15.59 5.82 13.26
N GLU A 69 -15.18 5.47 14.48
CA GLU A 69 -14.01 6.05 15.15
C GLU A 69 -12.71 5.68 14.42
N PHE A 70 -12.57 4.41 14.03
CA PHE A 70 -11.41 3.94 13.27
C PHE A 70 -11.27 4.70 11.95
N PHE A 71 -12.33 4.77 11.14
CA PHE A 71 -12.29 5.44 9.84
C PHE A 71 -12.19 6.95 9.95
N ALA A 72 -12.75 7.57 10.99
CA ALA A 72 -12.57 9.00 11.26
C ALA A 72 -11.11 9.32 11.60
N ASN A 73 -10.46 8.49 12.43
CA ASN A 73 -9.04 8.65 12.72
C ASN A 73 -8.19 8.43 11.47
N GLU A 74 -8.43 7.36 10.71
CA GLU A 74 -7.72 7.10 9.46
C GLU A 74 -7.81 8.28 8.48
N ARG A 75 -8.98 8.89 8.33
CA ARG A 75 -9.16 10.06 7.46
C ARG A 75 -8.28 11.23 7.90
N ARG A 76 -8.32 11.58 9.20
CA ARG A 76 -7.52 12.67 9.78
C ARG A 76 -6.02 12.42 9.57
N GLN A 77 -5.57 11.20 9.84
CA GLN A 77 -4.15 10.83 9.70
C GLN A 77 -3.71 10.88 8.23
N LYS A 78 -4.56 10.42 7.30
CA LYS A 78 -4.28 10.53 5.86
C LYS A 78 -4.15 11.98 5.41
N GLU A 79 -5.08 12.86 5.82
CA GLU A 79 -5.04 14.29 5.46
C GLU A 79 -3.75 14.96 5.94
N ALA A 80 -3.36 14.74 7.19
CA ALA A 80 -2.10 15.27 7.74
C ALA A 80 -0.87 14.73 7.00
N LEU A 81 -0.83 13.42 6.73
CA LEU A 81 0.26 12.79 6.00
C LEU A 81 0.36 13.29 4.54
N ILE A 82 -0.77 13.44 3.85
CA ILE A 82 -0.82 13.99 2.48
C ILE A 82 -0.22 15.40 2.45
N GLN A 83 -0.59 16.27 3.39
CA GLN A 83 -0.04 17.63 3.47
C GLN A 83 1.46 17.65 3.76
N LYS A 84 1.95 16.74 4.61
CA LYS A 84 3.37 16.61 4.94
C LYS A 84 4.16 16.09 3.72
N ALA A 85 3.65 15.06 3.08
CA ALA A 85 4.26 14.43 1.91
C ALA A 85 4.26 15.35 0.68
N SER A 86 3.17 16.07 0.42
CA SER A 86 3.08 16.99 -0.71
C SER A 86 4.14 18.10 -0.61
N LYS A 87 4.32 18.68 0.58
CA LYS A 87 5.39 19.64 0.87
C LYS A 87 6.78 19.04 0.70
N LEU A 88 6.98 17.78 1.11
CA LEU A 88 8.26 17.09 0.99
C LEU A 88 8.69 16.93 -0.48
N ILE A 89 7.74 16.79 -1.40
CA ILE A 89 7.98 16.52 -2.83
C ILE A 89 7.77 17.71 -3.75
N GLU A 90 7.51 18.91 -3.23
CA GLU A 90 7.42 20.11 -4.06
C GLU A 90 8.71 20.33 -4.85
N GLU A 91 8.57 20.69 -6.13
CA GLU A 91 9.69 20.98 -7.05
C GLU A 91 10.66 19.81 -7.25
N LYS A 92 10.27 18.59 -6.90
CA LYS A 92 11.10 17.38 -7.04
C LYS A 92 10.63 16.49 -8.17
N ARG A 93 11.58 15.70 -8.68
CA ARG A 93 11.32 14.51 -9.47
C ARG A 93 11.21 13.31 -8.54
N VAL A 94 10.03 12.68 -8.53
CA VAL A 94 9.68 11.57 -7.65
C VAL A 94 9.66 10.27 -8.45
N LEU A 95 10.30 9.22 -7.95
CA LEU A 95 10.04 7.85 -8.40
C LEU A 95 9.04 7.17 -7.45
N THR A 96 7.98 6.58 -8.00
CA THR A 96 7.03 5.74 -7.26
C THR A 96 6.87 4.37 -7.93
N HIS A 97 6.27 3.43 -7.21
CA HIS A 97 6.02 2.06 -7.64
C HIS A 97 4.63 1.63 -7.15
N SER A 98 3.86 0.95 -8.01
CA SER A 98 2.45 0.59 -7.79
C SER A 98 1.49 1.78 -7.63
N PHE A 99 0.26 1.51 -7.18
CA PHE A 99 -0.77 2.50 -6.91
C PHE A 99 -1.05 2.59 -5.41
N SER A 100 -0.59 3.66 -4.77
CA SER A 100 -0.97 4.03 -3.40
C SER A 100 -1.82 5.29 -3.42
N SER A 101 -3.02 5.22 -2.85
CA SER A 101 -3.91 6.40 -2.74
C SER A 101 -3.28 7.55 -1.95
N LEU A 102 -2.42 7.24 -0.97
CA LEU A 102 -1.70 8.25 -0.19
C LEU A 102 -0.65 8.96 -1.04
N VAL A 103 0.13 8.20 -1.81
CA VAL A 103 1.15 8.73 -2.72
C VAL A 103 0.48 9.54 -3.83
N PHE A 104 -0.62 9.02 -4.39
CA PHE A 104 -1.40 9.71 -5.43
C PHE A 104 -1.88 11.08 -4.97
N GLU A 105 -2.58 11.15 -3.83
CA GLU A 105 -3.09 12.43 -3.32
C GLU A 105 -1.96 13.38 -2.89
N ALA A 106 -0.82 12.86 -2.41
CA ALA A 106 0.35 13.67 -2.11
C ALA A 106 0.96 14.31 -3.38
N ILE A 107 1.14 13.53 -4.45
CA ILE A 107 1.63 14.01 -5.75
C ILE A 107 0.67 15.05 -6.33
N LYS A 108 -0.63 14.72 -6.37
CA LYS A 108 -1.69 15.61 -6.86
C LYS A 108 -1.74 16.94 -6.10
N SER A 109 -1.40 16.94 -4.81
CA SER A 109 -1.38 18.13 -3.97
C SER A 109 -0.05 18.88 -3.98
N ALA A 110 0.99 18.34 -4.61
CA ALA A 110 2.32 18.95 -4.64
C ALA A 110 2.46 19.94 -5.81
N ARG A 111 3.23 21.01 -5.59
CA ARG A 111 3.52 22.02 -6.61
C ARG A 111 4.76 21.62 -7.42
N ASN A 112 4.70 21.81 -8.74
CA ASN A 112 5.82 21.61 -9.67
C ASN A 112 6.51 20.24 -9.53
N VAL A 113 5.76 19.19 -9.21
CA VAL A 113 6.29 17.83 -9.10
C VAL A 113 6.33 17.17 -10.49
N SER A 114 7.38 16.39 -10.76
CA SER A 114 7.40 15.46 -11.90
C SER A 114 7.56 14.03 -11.40
N VAL A 115 6.98 13.07 -12.10
CA VAL A 115 6.84 11.70 -11.62
C VAL A 115 7.42 10.71 -12.63
N ILE A 116 8.20 9.78 -12.13
CA ILE A 116 8.50 8.51 -12.80
C ILE A 116 7.75 7.44 -12.03
N THR A 117 6.95 6.63 -12.71
CA THR A 117 6.32 5.46 -12.10
C THR A 117 6.59 4.22 -12.94
N THR A 118 6.78 3.10 -12.29
CA THR A 118 6.88 1.81 -12.98
C THR A 118 5.51 1.36 -13.46
N LYS A 119 5.46 0.49 -14.47
CA LYS A 119 4.21 -0.19 -14.85
C LYS A 119 3.61 -0.94 -13.66
N SER A 120 4.44 -1.63 -12.89
CA SER A 120 4.09 -2.46 -11.73
C SER A 120 3.40 -3.74 -12.18
N ALA A 121 4.14 -4.58 -12.90
CA ALA A 121 3.66 -5.88 -13.34
C ALA A 121 3.30 -6.79 -12.14
N PRO A 122 2.39 -7.77 -12.32
CA PRO A 122 1.67 -8.09 -13.55
C PRO A 122 0.34 -7.31 -13.74
N LEU A 123 -0.14 -6.60 -12.71
CA LEU A 123 -1.46 -5.94 -12.75
C LEU A 123 -1.42 -4.50 -13.26
N ASN A 124 -0.22 -3.96 -13.49
CA ASN A 124 0.04 -2.65 -14.07
C ASN A 124 -0.57 -1.48 -13.28
N GLU A 125 -0.58 -1.57 -11.94
CA GLU A 125 -1.22 -0.57 -11.09
C GLU A 125 -0.55 0.81 -11.21
N GLY A 126 0.76 0.85 -11.42
CA GLY A 126 1.49 2.11 -11.60
C GLY A 126 1.18 2.79 -12.94
N GLU A 127 0.83 2.02 -13.98
CA GLU A 127 0.32 2.57 -15.25
C GLU A 127 -1.07 3.20 -15.07
N ALA A 128 -1.95 2.55 -14.29
CA ALA A 128 -3.25 3.14 -13.93
C ALA A 128 -3.08 4.46 -13.15
N MET A 129 -2.17 4.51 -12.19
CA MET A 129 -1.83 5.72 -11.44
C MET A 129 -1.30 6.82 -12.37
N ALA A 130 -0.41 6.47 -13.30
CA ALA A 130 0.14 7.41 -14.28
C ALA A 130 -0.94 8.04 -15.14
N LYS A 131 -1.91 7.22 -15.60
CA LYS A 131 -3.03 7.71 -16.40
C LYS A 131 -3.85 8.76 -15.64
N GLU A 132 -4.22 8.48 -14.39
CA GLU A 132 -4.98 9.44 -13.57
C GLU A 132 -4.19 10.73 -13.30
N LEU A 133 -2.88 10.63 -13.02
CA LEU A 133 -2.02 11.80 -12.81
C LEU A 133 -1.85 12.62 -14.10
N PHE A 134 -1.72 11.95 -15.25
CA PHE A 134 -1.60 12.60 -16.55
C PHE A 134 -2.88 13.37 -16.92
N GLU A 135 -4.06 12.79 -16.66
CA GLU A 135 -5.35 13.45 -16.86
C GLU A 135 -5.52 14.70 -15.97
N LEU A 136 -4.82 14.75 -14.83
CA LEU A 136 -4.75 15.92 -13.94
C LEU A 136 -3.65 16.92 -14.32
N GLY A 137 -2.90 16.68 -15.39
CA GLY A 137 -1.85 17.57 -15.90
C GLY A 137 -0.50 17.47 -15.19
N VAL A 138 -0.26 16.42 -14.41
CA VAL A 138 1.05 16.15 -13.78
C VAL A 138 2.03 15.64 -14.85
N ASP A 139 3.28 16.15 -14.86
CA ASP A 139 4.34 15.58 -15.71
C ASP A 139 4.73 14.20 -15.21
N VAL A 140 4.17 13.15 -15.82
CA VAL A 140 4.38 11.76 -15.43
C VAL A 140 4.92 10.93 -16.59
N ARG A 141 5.89 10.08 -16.30
CA ARG A 141 6.49 9.13 -17.24
C ARG A 141 6.40 7.71 -16.68
N VAL A 142 5.87 6.78 -17.48
CA VAL A 142 5.84 5.36 -17.15
C VAL A 142 7.12 4.68 -17.65
N ILE A 143 7.70 3.82 -16.82
CA ILE A 143 8.86 2.99 -17.16
C ILE A 143 8.56 1.51 -16.92
N GLU A 144 9.29 0.63 -17.59
CA GLU A 144 9.32 -0.79 -17.22
C GLU A 144 9.89 -0.99 -15.82
N ASP A 145 9.40 -1.98 -15.09
CA ASP A 145 9.85 -2.28 -13.72
C ASP A 145 11.36 -2.57 -13.67
N ALA A 146 11.90 -3.23 -14.70
CA ALA A 146 13.33 -3.51 -14.84
C ALA A 146 14.19 -2.25 -15.02
N ALA A 147 13.62 -1.15 -15.52
CA ALA A 147 14.33 0.12 -15.66
C ALA A 147 14.38 0.92 -14.35
N ALA A 148 13.58 0.55 -13.34
CA ALA A 148 13.41 1.34 -12.13
C ALA A 148 14.74 1.63 -11.42
N ALA A 149 15.55 0.60 -11.18
CA ALA A 149 16.86 0.74 -10.52
C ALA A 149 17.82 1.68 -11.29
N TYR A 150 17.80 1.65 -12.62
CA TYR A 150 18.62 2.53 -13.46
C TYR A 150 18.15 3.99 -13.38
N MET A 151 16.84 4.21 -13.32
CA MET A 151 16.23 5.54 -13.28
C MET A 151 16.34 6.23 -11.92
N VAL A 152 16.62 5.50 -10.83
CA VAL A 152 16.74 6.07 -9.48
C VAL A 152 17.80 7.18 -9.41
N LYS A 153 18.90 7.07 -10.16
CA LYS A 153 19.96 8.11 -10.16
C LYS A 153 19.46 9.48 -10.63
N ASP A 154 18.43 9.48 -11.49
CA ASP A 154 17.88 10.65 -12.17
C ASP A 154 16.69 11.28 -11.44
N VAL A 155 16.32 10.78 -10.24
CA VAL A 155 15.26 11.37 -9.41
C VAL A 155 15.83 12.01 -8.14
N ASP A 156 15.02 12.85 -7.48
CA ASP A 156 15.40 13.51 -6.23
C ASP A 156 14.99 12.68 -5.01
N ILE A 157 13.91 11.90 -5.13
CA ILE A 157 13.30 11.16 -4.04
C ILE A 157 12.53 9.95 -4.56
N VAL A 158 12.54 8.87 -3.79
CA VAL A 158 11.66 7.72 -4.00
C VAL A 158 10.53 7.79 -2.97
N LEU A 159 9.30 7.62 -3.43
CA LEU A 159 8.09 7.70 -2.59
C LEU A 159 7.23 6.47 -2.78
N PHE A 160 7.04 5.68 -1.73
CA PHE A 160 6.20 4.47 -1.73
C PHE A 160 4.98 4.62 -0.84
N GLY A 161 3.98 3.76 -1.09
CA GLY A 161 2.98 3.42 -0.10
C GLY A 161 3.48 2.35 0.86
N ALA A 162 2.54 1.78 1.61
CA ALA A 162 2.80 0.62 2.46
C ALA A 162 1.54 -0.24 2.55
N ASP A 163 1.69 -1.55 2.38
CA ASP A 163 0.68 -2.53 2.78
C ASP A 163 0.77 -2.81 4.28
N GLY A 164 2.01 -2.81 4.80
CA GLY A 164 2.29 -2.64 6.21
C GLY A 164 3.78 -2.51 6.53
N ILE A 165 4.08 -2.17 7.77
CA ILE A 165 5.44 -2.03 8.31
C ILE A 165 5.51 -2.79 9.64
N GLY A 166 6.54 -3.61 9.84
CA GLY A 166 6.75 -4.37 11.08
C GLY A 166 8.24 -4.53 11.39
N ASP A 167 8.57 -5.40 12.35
CA ASP A 167 9.98 -5.67 12.75
C ASP A 167 10.84 -6.15 11.55
N PHE A 168 10.23 -6.83 10.58
CA PHE A 168 10.88 -7.29 9.35
C PHE A 168 11.10 -6.19 8.29
N GLY A 169 10.52 -5.00 8.45
CA GLY A 169 10.60 -3.89 7.50
C GLY A 169 9.27 -3.56 6.81
N LEU A 170 9.37 -2.94 5.64
CA LEU A 170 8.25 -2.49 4.82
C LEU A 170 7.77 -3.64 3.91
N VAL A 171 6.49 -3.97 4.00
CA VAL A 171 5.77 -4.78 3.02
C VAL A 171 5.12 -3.84 2.01
N HIS A 172 5.49 -4.01 0.75
CA HIS A 172 4.96 -3.25 -0.38
C HIS A 172 5.04 -4.09 -1.65
N LYS A 173 4.53 -3.55 -2.77
CA LYS A 173 4.51 -4.23 -4.08
C LYS A 173 5.88 -4.83 -4.43
N ILE A 174 5.88 -6.07 -4.91
CA ILE A 174 7.05 -6.79 -5.41
C ILE A 174 7.86 -5.92 -6.39
N GLY A 175 9.17 -5.80 -6.16
CA GLY A 175 10.06 -4.92 -6.91
C GLY A 175 10.52 -3.71 -6.09
N SER A 176 9.82 -3.37 -5.01
CA SER A 176 10.20 -2.29 -4.09
C SER A 176 11.58 -2.49 -3.48
N LEU A 177 11.96 -3.72 -3.11
CA LEU A 177 13.28 -4.01 -2.56
C LEU A 177 14.40 -3.64 -3.54
N GLY A 178 14.24 -3.95 -4.83
CA GLY A 178 15.22 -3.63 -5.87
C GLY A 178 15.40 -2.12 -6.04
N ILE A 179 14.30 -1.38 -6.03
CA ILE A 179 14.32 0.09 -6.09
C ILE A 179 14.96 0.67 -4.83
N ALA A 180 14.68 0.11 -3.64
CA ALA A 180 15.24 0.57 -2.38
C ALA A 180 16.76 0.35 -2.28
N LEU A 181 17.25 -0.79 -2.78
CA LEU A 181 18.69 -1.05 -2.93
C LEU A 181 19.36 0.00 -3.84
N ALA A 182 18.74 0.32 -4.98
CA ALA A 182 19.24 1.35 -5.89
C ALA A 182 19.19 2.75 -5.26
N ALA A 183 18.13 3.08 -4.51
CA ALA A 183 18.01 4.35 -3.79
C ALA A 183 19.14 4.51 -2.78
N LYS A 184 19.46 3.46 -2.03
CA LYS A 184 20.61 3.47 -1.13
C LYS A 184 21.93 3.65 -1.86
N LEU A 185 22.13 2.94 -2.97
CA LEU A 185 23.35 3.03 -3.79
C LEU A 185 23.58 4.44 -4.33
N TYR A 186 22.53 5.09 -4.83
CA TYR A 186 22.59 6.44 -5.40
C TYR A 186 22.33 7.56 -4.38
N GLU A 187 22.33 7.22 -3.09
CA GLU A 187 22.12 8.15 -1.97
C GLU A 187 20.82 8.97 -2.11
N LYS A 188 19.77 8.37 -2.69
CA LYS A 188 18.46 8.97 -2.82
C LYS A 188 17.60 8.65 -1.60
N PRO A 189 16.95 9.63 -0.97
CA PRO A 189 16.03 9.36 0.12
C PRO A 189 14.83 8.56 -0.39
N LEU A 190 14.46 7.52 0.34
CA LEU A 190 13.27 6.72 0.08
C LEU A 190 12.34 6.81 1.27
N TYR A 191 11.13 7.33 1.05
CA TYR A 191 10.09 7.43 2.06
C TYR A 191 8.94 6.48 1.78
N ALA A 192 8.45 5.80 2.81
CA ALA A 192 7.24 4.98 2.75
C ALA A 192 6.12 5.66 3.53
N LEU A 193 5.05 6.05 2.84
CA LEU A 193 3.89 6.71 3.43
C LEU A 193 3.00 5.68 4.12
N ALA A 194 2.84 5.83 5.43
CA ALA A 194 2.09 4.91 6.25
C ALA A 194 1.32 5.66 7.36
N THR A 195 0.01 5.46 7.44
CA THR A 195 -0.76 5.84 8.63
C THR A 195 -0.47 4.86 9.77
N PRO A 196 -0.78 5.20 11.03
CA PRO A 196 -0.57 4.29 12.17
C PRO A 196 -1.22 2.90 11.98
N SER A 197 -2.35 2.81 11.26
CA SER A 197 -3.01 1.53 10.95
C SER A 197 -2.18 0.59 10.05
N LYS A 198 -1.10 1.08 9.45
CA LYS A 198 -0.19 0.30 8.61
C LYS A 198 0.95 -0.34 9.39
N PHE A 199 1.05 -0.17 10.71
CA PHE A 199 2.10 -0.77 11.51
C PHE A 199 1.63 -2.02 12.24
N TRP A 200 2.29 -3.15 12.02
CA TRP A 200 2.10 -4.33 12.87
C TRP A 200 2.77 -4.12 14.23
N PRO A 201 2.27 -4.76 15.31
CA PRO A 201 2.89 -4.69 16.62
C PRO A 201 4.25 -5.40 16.61
N ARG A 202 5.13 -5.01 17.54
CA ARG A 202 6.41 -5.67 17.78
C ARG A 202 6.21 -7.18 18.03
N GLY A 203 7.08 -7.99 17.43
CA GLY A 203 7.02 -9.45 17.50
C GLY A 203 6.02 -10.10 16.54
N PHE A 204 5.28 -9.32 15.75
CA PHE A 204 4.41 -9.88 14.71
C PHE A 204 5.23 -10.62 13.65
N ARG A 205 4.75 -11.81 13.26
CA ARG A 205 5.37 -12.63 12.22
C ARG A 205 4.41 -12.72 11.04
N LEU A 206 4.89 -12.34 9.86
CA LEU A 206 4.13 -12.56 8.63
C LEU A 206 3.92 -14.07 8.43
N PRO A 207 2.71 -14.50 8.04
CA PRO A 207 2.53 -15.84 7.52
C PRO A 207 3.29 -16.00 6.19
N PRO A 208 3.53 -17.22 5.70
CA PRO A 208 4.05 -17.41 4.34
C PRO A 208 3.16 -16.73 3.29
N GLN A 209 3.78 -16.10 2.28
CA GLN A 209 3.01 -15.43 1.23
C GLN A 209 2.33 -16.47 0.34
N PRO A 210 1.02 -16.34 0.07
CA PRO A 210 0.37 -17.20 -0.91
C PRO A 210 0.92 -16.91 -2.31
N LEU A 211 1.07 -17.97 -3.11
CA LEU A 211 1.25 -17.82 -4.54
C LEU A 211 -0.01 -17.21 -5.15
N GLN A 212 0.20 -16.22 -6.01
CA GLN A 212 -0.86 -15.55 -6.75
C GLN A 212 -1.09 -16.28 -8.08
N ASN A 213 -2.10 -15.83 -8.83
CA ASN A 213 -2.44 -16.47 -10.09
C ASN A 213 -1.24 -16.43 -11.06
N PRO A 214 -0.63 -17.58 -11.41
CA PRO A 214 0.56 -17.59 -12.26
C PRO A 214 0.26 -17.13 -13.70
N LYS A 215 -1.00 -17.23 -14.13
CA LYS A 215 -1.44 -16.78 -15.47
C LYS A 215 -1.37 -15.27 -15.67
N GLU A 216 -1.29 -14.49 -14.59
CA GLU A 216 -1.03 -13.05 -14.68
C GLU A 216 0.39 -12.77 -15.17
N VAL A 217 1.32 -13.70 -14.96
CA VAL A 217 2.73 -13.56 -15.36
C VAL A 217 2.98 -14.25 -16.69
N SER A 218 2.49 -15.49 -16.87
CA SER A 218 2.73 -16.27 -18.08
C SER A 218 1.70 -17.37 -18.28
N GLU A 219 1.45 -17.74 -19.54
CA GLU A 219 0.73 -18.98 -19.88
C GLU A 219 1.58 -20.24 -19.62
N LEU A 220 2.90 -20.10 -19.41
CA LEU A 220 3.77 -21.17 -18.92
C LEU A 220 3.71 -21.26 -17.38
N PRO A 221 4.18 -22.37 -16.76
CA PRO A 221 4.33 -22.44 -15.32
C PRO A 221 5.17 -21.26 -14.79
N ALA A 222 4.57 -20.45 -13.91
CA ALA A 222 5.18 -19.23 -13.38
C ALA A 222 5.03 -19.15 -11.86
N ILE A 223 5.89 -18.35 -11.24
CA ILE A 223 5.81 -17.99 -9.82
C ILE A 223 5.34 -16.54 -9.75
N ASN A 224 4.29 -16.28 -8.98
CA ASN A 224 3.73 -14.96 -8.82
C ASN A 224 3.55 -14.62 -7.33
N TYR A 225 4.16 -13.52 -6.93
CA TYR A 225 4.11 -12.93 -5.59
C TYR A 225 3.77 -11.45 -5.77
N TYR A 226 2.89 -10.90 -4.94
CA TYR A 226 2.54 -9.47 -5.04
C TYR A 226 3.35 -8.57 -4.14
N PHE A 227 3.96 -9.09 -3.08
CA PHE A 227 4.71 -8.25 -2.15
C PHE A 227 6.12 -8.75 -1.95
N ASP A 228 7.03 -7.82 -1.73
CA ASP A 228 8.34 -8.09 -1.14
C ASP A 228 8.46 -7.41 0.24
N VAL A 229 9.64 -7.56 0.85
CA VAL A 229 9.98 -6.91 2.11
C VAL A 229 11.25 -6.08 1.91
N THR A 230 11.15 -4.78 2.16
CA THR A 230 12.28 -3.85 2.20
C THR A 230 12.73 -3.64 3.64
N LEU A 231 14.01 -3.92 3.93
CA LEU A 231 14.56 -3.82 5.29
C LEU A 231 14.68 -2.36 5.75
N TRP A 232 14.64 -2.14 7.07
CA TRP A 232 14.68 -0.82 7.71
C TRP A 232 15.85 0.06 7.28
N ASP A 233 17.00 -0.50 6.89
CA ASP A 233 18.19 0.27 6.48
C ASP A 233 18.05 1.00 5.13
N TYR A 234 16.98 0.69 4.39
CA TYR A 234 16.74 1.15 3.01
C TYR A 234 15.55 2.09 2.84
N PHE A 235 14.82 2.41 3.91
CA PHE A 235 13.69 3.35 3.83
C PHE A 235 13.49 4.15 5.11
N LEU A 236 12.77 5.26 4.99
CA LEU A 236 12.30 6.06 6.11
C LEU A 236 10.76 6.02 6.15
N PRO A 237 10.12 5.59 7.25
CA PRO A 237 8.67 5.75 7.36
C PRO A 237 8.32 7.23 7.43
N LEU A 238 7.34 7.67 6.63
CA LEU A 238 6.71 8.97 6.77
C LEU A 238 5.32 8.77 7.36
N THR A 239 5.18 9.16 8.63
CA THR A 239 3.92 9.16 9.36
C THR A 239 3.35 10.57 9.45
N SER A 240 2.06 10.64 9.74
CA SER A 240 1.30 11.89 9.96
C SER A 240 1.76 12.68 11.19
N ASP A 241 2.23 11.97 12.23
CA ASP A 241 2.83 12.56 13.44
C ASP A 241 4.24 13.12 13.19
#